data_AF-A0A0R3SJ65-F1
#
_entry.id   AF-A0A0R3SJ65-F1
#
_cell.length_a   1.000
_cell.length_b   1.000
_cell.length_c   1.000
_cell.angle_alpha   90.00
_cell.angle_beta   90.00
_cell.angle_gamma   90.00
#
_symmetry.space_group_name_H-M   'P 1'
#
loop_
_entity.id
_entity.type
_entity.pdbx_description
1 polymer ?
#
loop_
_entity_poly.entity_id
_entity_poly.type
_entity_poly.pdbx_seq_one_letter_code
_entity_poly.pdbx_strand_id
1 'polypeptide(L)'
;MISCSRNIRLYFTGNLATGFKTNSQFSVNERHLLRAQIARISASTHISPTDFYQLDDDGKLIENPDYEPSFPLDESEISLDDWVHHTEFILSQGNTGYRNVYYYQIYIQVMNLPFRLAEKLSKPDSAAEGDENLENDEEEDESEAAPPLLRPISEDDDLDDGTSAWSAHLCTGGLRAASLLIASNYWPGAFTIASNKYDIQSYMADKRWWNVYIGWGQKCKPRDEKRYQVLPHSVADEFEDPYGELQEAVDPTPEEEEEWKTAHAEMRGEDAETSANEGETEEESEELESSEEENE
;
A
#
# COMPACT_ATOMS: atom_id res chain seq x y z
N MET A 1 6.71 -0.61 -5.63
CA MET A 1 8.00 -0.08 -6.15
C MET A 1 8.43 1.19 -5.44
N ILE A 2 7.60 2.25 -5.34
CA ILE A 2 7.99 3.50 -4.65
C ILE A 2 8.35 3.24 -3.18
N SER A 3 7.50 2.48 -2.48
CA SER A 3 7.74 1.96 -1.12
C SER A 3 9.10 1.23 -1.02
N CYS A 4 9.36 0.24 -1.90
CA CYS A 4 10.66 -0.46 -1.97
C CYS A 4 11.86 0.50 -2.16
N SER A 5 11.70 1.56 -2.96
CA SER A 5 12.78 2.54 -3.20
C SER A 5 13.17 3.35 -1.96
N ARG A 6 12.31 3.43 -0.93
CA ARG A 6 12.63 4.11 0.34
C ARG A 6 13.83 3.44 1.04
N ASN A 7 14.02 2.13 0.83
CA ASN A 7 15.07 1.32 1.42
C ASN A 7 16.30 1.12 0.52
N ILE A 8 16.30 1.70 -0.69
CA ILE A 8 17.41 1.57 -1.67
C ILE A 8 18.24 2.85 -1.66
N ARG A 9 19.54 2.72 -1.32
CA ARG A 9 20.55 3.78 -1.40
C ARG A 9 21.68 3.34 -2.33
N LEU A 10 21.55 3.67 -3.61
CA LEU A 10 22.52 3.40 -4.66
C LEU A 10 22.72 4.65 -5.51
N TYR A 11 23.95 4.88 -5.97
CA TYR A 11 24.23 5.86 -7.00
C TYR A 11 23.85 5.28 -8.37
N PHE A 12 23.29 6.12 -9.23
CA PHE A 12 22.95 5.76 -10.61
C PHE A 12 24.19 5.50 -11.45
N THR A 13 24.16 4.48 -12.30
CA THR A 13 25.26 4.16 -13.23
C THR A 13 25.16 4.95 -14.53
N GLY A 14 23.99 5.52 -14.82
CA GLY A 14 23.68 6.16 -16.11
C GLY A 14 23.22 5.16 -17.18
N ASN A 15 23.19 3.86 -16.87
CA ASN A 15 22.65 2.82 -17.75
C ASN A 15 21.31 2.31 -17.22
N LEU A 16 20.23 2.70 -17.90
CA LEU A 16 18.85 2.37 -17.56
C LEU A 16 18.53 0.85 -17.56
N ALA A 17 19.37 0.04 -18.21
CA ALA A 17 19.24 -1.41 -18.27
C ALA A 17 20.00 -2.16 -17.15
N THR A 18 20.80 -1.46 -16.33
CA THR A 18 21.50 -2.06 -15.18
C THR A 18 20.48 -2.65 -14.20
N GLY A 19 20.61 -3.95 -13.89
CA GLY A 19 19.81 -4.62 -12.87
C GLY A 19 20.44 -4.48 -11.48
N PHE A 20 19.65 -4.08 -10.48
CA PHE A 20 20.09 -4.00 -9.10
C PHE A 20 19.71 -5.27 -8.33
N LYS A 21 20.70 -5.88 -7.67
CA LYS A 21 20.45 -6.90 -6.64
C LYS A 21 20.00 -6.18 -5.36
N THR A 22 18.71 -6.28 -5.08
CA THR A 22 18.10 -5.78 -3.83
C THR A 22 17.50 -6.98 -3.09
N ASN A 23 17.26 -6.87 -1.78
CA ASN A 23 16.56 -7.93 -1.02
C ASN A 23 15.05 -8.04 -1.37
N SER A 24 14.59 -7.35 -2.42
CA SER A 24 13.24 -7.49 -2.96
C SER A 24 13.17 -8.66 -3.94
N GLN A 25 12.05 -9.38 -3.93
CA GLN A 25 11.77 -10.52 -4.82
C GLN A 25 11.70 -10.15 -6.32
N PHE A 26 11.70 -8.85 -6.66
CA PHE A 26 11.56 -8.35 -8.03
C PHE A 26 12.90 -7.94 -8.65
N SER A 27 13.08 -8.22 -9.96
CA SER A 27 14.19 -7.73 -10.76
C SER A 27 14.04 -6.22 -11.04
N VAL A 28 14.64 -5.40 -10.18
CA VAL A 28 14.62 -3.94 -10.29
C VAL A 28 15.72 -3.46 -11.23
N ASN A 29 15.34 -2.96 -12.42
CA ASN A 29 16.26 -2.23 -13.30
C ASN A 29 16.40 -0.77 -12.87
N GLU A 30 17.52 -0.14 -13.25
CA GLU A 30 17.85 1.25 -12.90
C GLU A 30 16.76 2.24 -13.32
N ARG A 31 16.12 2.04 -14.48
CA ARG A 31 14.96 2.83 -14.93
C ARG A 31 13.79 2.86 -13.92
N HIS A 32 13.55 1.75 -13.20
CA HIS A 32 12.45 1.67 -12.22
C HIS A 32 12.82 2.44 -10.95
N LEU A 33 14.07 2.35 -10.49
CA LEU A 33 14.57 3.14 -9.37
C LEU A 33 14.56 4.64 -9.71
N LEU A 34 15.02 5.01 -10.91
CA LEU A 34 15.02 6.40 -11.39
C LEU A 34 13.60 6.98 -11.41
N ARG A 35 12.63 6.26 -12.00
CA ARG A 35 11.23 6.72 -12.04
C ARG A 35 10.60 6.86 -10.65
N ALA A 36 10.99 6.00 -9.70
CA ALA A 36 10.55 6.07 -8.31
C ALA A 36 11.21 7.24 -7.54
N GLN A 37 12.49 7.54 -7.77
CA GLN A 37 13.13 8.72 -7.18
C GLN A 37 12.54 10.02 -7.75
N ILE A 38 12.30 10.10 -9.06
CA ILE A 38 11.61 11.25 -9.67
C ILE A 38 10.24 11.47 -9.02
N ALA A 39 9.44 10.41 -8.83
CA ALA A 39 8.14 10.52 -8.15
C ALA A 39 8.29 11.09 -6.73
N ARG A 40 9.24 10.56 -5.94
CA ARG A 40 9.46 10.96 -4.55
C ARG A 40 9.99 12.38 -4.41
N ILE A 41 10.93 12.79 -5.26
CA ILE A 41 11.49 14.15 -5.27
C ILE A 41 10.37 15.11 -5.66
N SER A 42 9.72 14.92 -6.82
CA SER A 42 8.65 15.82 -7.26
C SER A 42 7.53 15.96 -6.22
N ALA A 43 7.06 14.87 -5.61
CA ALA A 43 6.01 14.90 -4.60
C ALA A 43 6.40 15.52 -3.24
N SER A 44 7.67 15.85 -3.01
CA SER A 44 8.14 16.44 -1.74
C SER A 44 8.98 17.71 -1.90
N THR A 45 9.24 18.16 -3.14
CA THR A 45 10.03 19.37 -3.41
C THR A 45 9.43 20.28 -4.47
N HIS A 46 8.24 19.98 -5.00
CA HIS A 46 7.54 20.88 -5.92
C HIS A 46 6.64 21.83 -5.13
N ILE A 47 7.18 23.02 -4.86
CA ILE A 47 6.52 24.07 -4.10
C ILE A 47 6.18 25.26 -5.02
N SER A 48 5.20 26.05 -4.63
CA SER A 48 4.77 27.27 -5.33
C SER A 48 4.54 28.38 -4.31
N PRO A 49 4.57 29.65 -4.72
CA PRO A 49 4.13 30.75 -3.85
C PRO A 49 2.67 30.53 -3.43
N THR A 50 2.33 30.97 -2.22
CA THR A 50 0.96 31.06 -1.73
C THR A 50 0.10 31.89 -2.72
N ASP A 51 -1.19 31.55 -2.82
CA ASP A 51 -2.17 32.12 -3.75
C ASP A 51 -1.89 31.97 -5.26
N PHE A 52 -0.78 31.35 -5.71
CA PHE A 52 -0.55 31.08 -7.14
C PHE A 52 -1.50 29.99 -7.69
N TYR A 53 -1.74 28.96 -6.88
CA TYR A 53 -2.68 27.88 -7.18
C TYR A 53 -3.85 27.91 -6.20
N GLN A 54 -5.04 27.59 -6.69
CA GLN A 54 -6.26 27.41 -5.90
C GLN A 54 -6.87 26.03 -6.20
N LEU A 55 -7.79 25.58 -5.34
CA LEU A 55 -8.58 24.37 -5.57
C LEU A 55 -9.95 24.78 -6.13
N ASP A 56 -10.32 24.18 -7.25
CA ASP A 56 -11.65 24.25 -7.85
C ASP A 56 -12.68 23.45 -7.02
N ASP A 57 -13.98 23.59 -7.30
CA ASP A 57 -15.07 22.86 -6.61
C ASP A 57 -14.88 21.32 -6.67
N ASP A 58 -14.22 20.82 -7.72
CA ASP A 58 -13.83 19.42 -7.91
C ASP A 58 -12.58 18.98 -7.11
N GLY A 59 -11.97 19.86 -6.31
CA GLY A 59 -10.69 19.64 -5.63
C GLY A 59 -9.47 19.63 -6.57
N LYS A 60 -9.61 20.17 -7.78
CA LYS A 60 -8.53 20.23 -8.79
C LYS A 60 -7.72 21.51 -8.65
N LEU A 61 -6.41 21.40 -8.85
CA LEU A 61 -5.50 22.53 -8.80
C LEU A 61 -5.60 23.40 -10.07
N ILE A 62 -5.93 24.69 -9.90
CA ILE A 62 -6.05 25.69 -10.98
C ILE A 62 -5.15 26.90 -10.72
N GLU A 63 -4.64 27.54 -11.77
CA GLU A 63 -3.84 28.77 -11.65
C GLU A 63 -4.75 29.97 -11.36
N ASN A 64 -4.40 30.75 -10.33
CA ASN A 64 -5.16 31.93 -9.93
C ASN A 64 -4.92 33.09 -10.91
N PRO A 65 -5.94 33.59 -11.63
CA PRO A 65 -5.79 34.67 -12.59
C PRO A 65 -5.49 36.04 -11.94
N ASP A 66 -5.84 36.21 -10.66
CA ASP A 66 -5.64 37.44 -9.89
C ASP A 66 -4.34 37.42 -9.06
N TYR A 67 -3.45 36.45 -9.30
CA TYR A 67 -2.18 36.33 -8.58
C TYR A 67 -1.20 37.46 -8.93
N GLU A 68 -0.86 38.30 -7.95
CA GLU A 68 0.20 39.30 -8.06
C GLU A 68 1.53 38.78 -7.45
N PRO A 69 2.59 38.53 -8.25
CA PRO A 69 3.87 38.06 -7.73
C PRO A 69 4.59 39.12 -6.91
N SER A 70 4.65 38.89 -5.59
CA SER A 70 5.45 39.63 -4.63
C SER A 70 6.43 38.68 -3.94
N PHE A 71 7.73 38.88 -4.14
CA PHE A 71 8.78 38.13 -3.43
C PHE A 71 9.60 39.06 -2.51
N PRO A 72 10.11 38.56 -1.37
CA PRO A 72 11.00 39.29 -0.47
C PRO A 72 12.14 40.04 -1.17
N LEU A 73 12.43 41.25 -0.70
CA LEU A 73 13.55 42.09 -1.14
C LEU A 73 14.66 42.22 -0.08
N ASP A 74 14.37 41.85 1.17
CA ASP A 74 15.34 41.73 2.27
C ASP A 74 15.26 40.35 2.92
N GLU A 75 16.35 39.90 3.57
CA GLU A 75 16.41 38.58 4.22
C GLU A 75 15.44 38.46 5.40
N SER A 76 15.10 39.58 6.06
CA SER A 76 14.13 39.64 7.16
C SER A 76 12.66 39.51 6.73
N GLU A 77 12.37 39.63 5.42
CA GLU A 77 11.02 39.50 4.86
C GLU A 77 10.70 38.07 4.43
N ILE A 78 11.67 37.15 4.50
CA ILE A 78 11.51 35.77 4.04
C ILE A 78 10.69 34.98 5.07
N SER A 79 9.44 34.63 4.72
CA SER A 79 8.72 33.55 5.41
C SER A 79 8.76 32.24 4.61
N LEU A 80 8.72 31.12 5.33
CA LEU A 80 8.44 29.80 4.78
C LEU A 80 6.92 29.56 4.62
N ASP A 81 6.07 30.40 5.24
CA ASP A 81 4.61 30.35 5.07
C ASP A 81 4.15 30.83 3.68
N ASP A 82 4.98 31.62 2.99
CA ASP A 82 4.72 32.16 1.65
C ASP A 82 4.84 31.10 0.53
N TRP A 83 5.13 29.84 0.91
CA TRP A 83 5.44 28.75 0.00
C TRP A 83 4.69 27.48 0.40
N VAL A 84 4.00 26.88 -0.58
CA VAL A 84 3.08 25.76 -0.38
C VAL A 84 3.36 24.60 -1.33
N HIS A 85 3.08 23.37 -0.89
CA HIS A 85 3.17 22.18 -1.73
C HIS A 85 1.98 22.10 -2.71
N HIS A 86 2.25 22.02 -4.02
CA HIS A 86 1.21 21.92 -5.06
C HIS A 86 1.15 20.53 -5.74
N THR A 87 1.87 19.54 -5.20
CA THR A 87 1.83 18.16 -5.66
C THR A 87 1.27 17.24 -4.59
N GLU A 88 0.51 16.23 -5.00
CA GLU A 88 0.01 15.19 -4.09
C GLU A 88 1.16 14.49 -3.33
N PHE A 89 1.02 14.40 -2.01
CA PHE A 89 1.95 13.68 -1.13
C PHE A 89 1.90 12.17 -1.42
N ILE A 90 3.03 11.47 -1.27
CA ILE A 90 3.11 10.01 -1.44
C ILE A 90 3.23 9.32 -0.07
N LEU A 91 2.18 8.60 0.29
CA LEU A 91 2.04 7.79 1.51
C LEU A 91 3.10 6.68 1.62
N SER A 92 3.27 6.10 2.81
CA SER A 92 4.15 4.96 3.10
C SER A 92 3.97 3.80 2.11
N GLN A 93 2.71 3.47 1.79
CA GLN A 93 2.30 2.46 0.82
C GLN A 93 2.89 2.71 -0.59
N GLY A 94 3.16 3.97 -0.94
CA GLY A 94 3.73 4.39 -2.23
C GLY A 94 2.71 4.91 -3.25
N ASN A 95 1.48 5.18 -2.81
CA ASN A 95 0.40 5.82 -3.57
C ASN A 95 0.11 7.21 -2.99
N THR A 96 -0.69 8.04 -3.68
CA THR A 96 -1.10 9.35 -3.17
C THR A 96 -2.39 9.30 -2.33
N GLY A 97 -3.28 8.35 -2.61
CA GLY A 97 -4.41 8.00 -1.75
C GLY A 97 -4.17 6.66 -1.03
N TYR A 98 -4.65 6.56 0.20
CA TYR A 98 -4.60 5.34 1.02
C TYR A 98 -5.37 4.21 0.33
N ARG A 99 -4.83 2.99 0.38
CA ARG A 99 -5.51 1.78 -0.10
C ARG A 99 -5.45 0.72 0.98
N ASN A 100 -6.60 0.41 1.57
CA ASN A 100 -6.72 -0.76 2.43
C ASN A 100 -6.45 -2.02 1.59
N VAL A 101 -5.43 -2.80 1.97
CA VAL A 101 -4.97 -3.95 1.20
C VAL A 101 -5.85 -5.18 1.49
N TYR A 102 -6.36 -5.30 2.71
CA TYR A 102 -7.24 -6.38 3.16
C TYR A 102 -8.49 -6.54 2.28
N TYR A 103 -9.19 -5.44 2.01
CA TYR A 103 -10.41 -5.45 1.19
C TYR A 103 -10.15 -5.98 -0.23
N TYR A 104 -9.00 -5.66 -0.81
CA TYR A 104 -8.61 -6.19 -2.13
C TYR A 104 -8.10 -7.64 -2.07
N GLN A 105 -7.42 -8.06 -1.00
CA GLN A 105 -7.00 -9.47 -0.84
C GLN A 105 -8.21 -10.38 -0.66
N ILE A 106 -9.15 -10.03 0.24
CA ILE A 106 -10.42 -10.74 0.42
C ILE A 106 -11.18 -10.78 -0.91
N TYR A 107 -11.33 -9.65 -1.62
CA TYR A 107 -12.02 -9.61 -2.91
C TYR A 107 -11.35 -10.52 -3.96
N ILE A 108 -10.01 -10.52 -4.06
CA ILE A 108 -9.28 -11.38 -5.00
C ILE A 108 -9.34 -12.85 -4.61
N GLN A 109 -9.33 -13.19 -3.31
CA GLN A 109 -9.53 -14.56 -2.84
C GLN A 109 -10.96 -15.03 -3.16
N VAL A 110 -11.98 -14.26 -2.79
CA VAL A 110 -13.40 -14.56 -3.07
C VAL A 110 -13.67 -14.72 -4.57
N MET A 111 -13.08 -13.87 -5.42
CA MET A 111 -13.25 -13.92 -6.88
C MET A 111 -12.43 -15.01 -7.58
N ASN A 112 -11.40 -15.56 -6.92
CA ASN A 112 -10.63 -16.72 -7.41
C ASN A 112 -11.10 -18.06 -6.84
N LEU A 113 -12.06 -18.07 -5.90
CA LEU A 113 -12.67 -19.31 -5.42
C LEU A 113 -13.52 -19.95 -6.53
N PRO A 114 -13.49 -21.29 -6.69
CA PRO A 114 -14.41 -21.97 -7.59
C PRO A 114 -15.86 -21.73 -7.13
N PHE A 115 -16.75 -21.42 -8.07
CA PHE A 115 -18.14 -20.94 -7.84
C PHE A 115 -18.91 -21.68 -6.73
N ARG A 116 -18.71 -23.00 -6.60
CA ARG A 116 -19.35 -23.86 -5.57
C ARG A 116 -18.96 -23.54 -4.12
N LEU A 117 -17.82 -22.89 -3.87
CA LEU A 117 -17.41 -22.49 -2.51
C LEU A 117 -17.93 -21.10 -2.14
N ALA A 118 -17.99 -20.18 -3.10
CA ALA A 118 -18.58 -18.85 -2.91
C ALA A 118 -20.08 -18.94 -2.55
N GLU A 119 -20.83 -19.88 -3.14
CA GLU A 119 -22.25 -20.08 -2.80
C GLU A 119 -22.45 -20.54 -1.34
N LYS A 120 -21.56 -21.36 -0.80
CA LYS A 120 -21.62 -21.81 0.61
C LYS A 120 -21.35 -20.68 1.60
N LEU A 121 -20.44 -19.75 1.26
CA LEU A 121 -20.14 -18.57 2.08
C LEU A 121 -21.24 -17.50 1.99
N SER A 122 -22.10 -17.55 0.97
CA SER A 122 -23.21 -16.60 0.78
C SER A 122 -24.49 -16.97 1.56
N LYS A 123 -24.53 -18.06 2.31
CA LYS A 123 -25.69 -18.51 3.10
C LYS A 123 -25.34 -18.55 4.59
N PRO A 124 -25.54 -17.46 5.33
CA PRO A 124 -25.26 -17.39 6.77
C PRO A 124 -26.47 -17.95 7.55
N ASP A 125 -26.64 -19.27 7.59
CA ASP A 125 -27.63 -19.90 8.49
C ASP A 125 -27.24 -21.33 8.91
N SER A 126 -27.31 -21.59 10.22
CA SER A 126 -27.13 -22.87 10.91
C SER A 126 -25.76 -23.58 10.79
N ALA A 127 -24.79 -23.16 11.62
CA ALA A 127 -24.02 -24.02 12.55
C ALA A 127 -22.77 -23.27 13.05
N ALA A 128 -22.94 -22.45 14.10
CA ALA A 128 -21.83 -21.80 14.80
C ALA A 128 -22.16 -21.74 16.31
N GLU A 129 -22.13 -22.89 16.98
CA GLU A 129 -21.86 -22.95 18.42
C GLU A 129 -20.37 -23.24 18.59
N GLY A 130 -19.65 -22.37 19.31
CA GLY A 130 -18.30 -22.64 19.80
C GLY A 130 -17.14 -22.33 18.83
N ASP A 131 -16.84 -21.06 18.62
CA ASP A 131 -15.53 -20.52 19.02
C ASP A 131 -15.62 -19.01 19.28
N GLU A 132 -15.45 -18.60 20.53
CA GLU A 132 -15.45 -17.19 20.95
C GLU A 132 -14.01 -16.61 21.04
N ASN A 133 -12.99 -17.32 20.51
CA ASN A 133 -11.59 -16.87 20.49
C ASN A 133 -11.06 -16.58 19.08
N LEU A 134 -11.92 -16.17 18.14
CA LEU A 134 -11.47 -15.24 17.11
C LEU A 134 -11.35 -13.86 17.74
N GLU A 135 -10.27 -13.66 18.50
CA GLU A 135 -9.73 -12.33 18.71
C GLU A 135 -9.50 -11.74 17.33
N ASN A 136 -10.40 -10.85 16.92
CA ASN A 136 -10.23 -10.07 15.71
C ASN A 136 -9.07 -9.13 16.01
N ASP A 137 -7.85 -9.59 15.72
CA ASP A 137 -6.70 -8.75 15.39
C ASP A 137 -7.03 -8.02 14.07
N GLU A 138 -8.08 -7.20 14.13
CA GLU A 138 -8.16 -5.94 13.43
C GLU A 138 -6.96 -5.14 13.95
N GLU A 139 -5.77 -5.41 13.39
CA GLU A 139 -4.75 -4.38 13.27
C GLU A 139 -5.50 -3.17 12.68
N GLU A 140 -5.79 -2.18 13.54
CA GLU A 140 -6.40 -0.92 13.11
C GLU A 140 -5.41 -0.30 12.13
N ASP A 141 -5.61 -0.61 10.85
CA ASP A 141 -4.72 -0.35 9.72
C ASP A 141 -4.74 1.17 9.49
N GLU A 142 -4.03 1.90 10.38
CA GLU A 142 -4.15 3.35 10.59
C GLU A 142 -4.15 4.04 9.23
N SER A 143 -5.30 4.61 8.88
CA SER A 143 -5.49 5.17 7.55
C SER A 143 -4.60 6.40 7.40
N GLU A 144 -3.40 6.22 6.85
CA GLU A 144 -2.40 7.26 6.68
C GLU A 144 -3.00 8.40 5.84
N ALA A 145 -3.48 9.44 6.54
CA ALA A 145 -4.10 10.59 5.91
C ALA A 145 -3.02 11.41 5.22
N ALA A 146 -3.14 11.58 3.90
CA ALA A 146 -2.26 12.48 3.16
C ALA A 146 -2.45 13.92 3.69
N PRO A 147 -1.36 14.69 3.90
CA PRO A 147 -1.46 16.12 4.14
C PRO A 147 -2.27 16.81 3.03
N PRO A 148 -3.03 17.88 3.35
CA PRO A 148 -3.79 18.60 2.35
C PRO A 148 -2.87 19.21 1.28
N LEU A 149 -3.39 19.34 0.05
CA LEU A 149 -2.76 20.18 -0.96
C LEU A 149 -2.70 21.63 -0.48
N LEU A 150 -1.70 22.37 -0.96
CA LEU A 150 -1.42 23.76 -0.56
C LEU A 150 -1.02 23.94 0.92
N ARG A 151 -0.55 22.88 1.60
CA ARG A 151 0.08 23.00 2.92
C ARG A 151 1.36 23.87 2.84
N PRO A 152 1.56 24.83 3.75
CA PRO A 152 2.82 25.58 3.88
C PRO A 152 4.04 24.68 4.14
N ILE A 153 5.20 25.06 3.64
CA ILE A 153 6.46 24.33 3.87
C ILE A 153 7.05 24.57 5.27
N SER A 154 6.52 25.54 6.02
CA SER A 154 6.79 25.76 7.45
C SER A 154 6.21 24.67 8.35
N GLU A 155 5.22 23.90 7.87
CA GLU A 155 4.62 22.75 8.56
C GLU A 155 5.30 21.41 8.20
N ASP A 156 6.42 21.42 7.48
CA ASP A 156 7.20 20.22 7.17
C ASP A 156 8.10 19.80 8.35
N ASP A 157 8.17 18.50 8.65
CA ASP A 157 8.94 17.96 9.77
C ASP A 157 10.45 18.29 9.66
N ASP A 158 11.01 18.93 10.68
CA ASP A 158 12.44 19.25 10.74
C ASP A 158 13.34 18.00 10.55
N LEU A 159 14.54 18.20 9.97
CA LEU A 159 15.46 17.11 9.60
C LEU A 159 16.19 16.52 10.81
N ASP A 160 16.58 17.36 11.74
CA ASP A 160 17.20 17.04 13.04
C ASP A 160 17.01 18.21 14.02
N ASP A 161 17.49 18.05 15.27
CA ASP A 161 17.42 19.04 16.35
C ASP A 161 18.14 20.36 15.97
N GLY A 162 17.45 21.24 15.24
CA GLY A 162 17.92 22.55 14.82
C GLY A 162 18.07 22.77 13.31
N THR A 163 17.82 21.77 12.45
CA THR A 163 17.82 21.94 10.99
C THR A 163 16.43 21.73 10.42
N SER A 164 15.80 22.79 9.89
CA SER A 164 14.48 22.65 9.27
C SER A 164 14.51 21.90 7.94
N ALA A 165 13.35 21.39 7.51
CA ALA A 165 13.16 20.70 6.23
C ALA A 165 13.64 21.55 5.02
N TRP A 166 13.57 22.87 5.15
CA TRP A 166 13.86 23.85 4.12
C TRP A 166 14.84 24.93 4.60
N SER A 167 15.50 25.60 3.65
CA SER A 167 16.33 26.77 3.92
C SER A 167 16.21 27.77 2.78
N ALA A 168 16.06 29.05 3.13
CA ALA A 168 15.80 30.12 2.18
C ALA A 168 16.92 31.16 2.22
N HIS A 169 17.31 31.66 1.05
CA HIS A 169 18.42 32.57 0.86
C HIS A 169 18.09 33.63 -0.19
N LEU A 170 18.43 34.89 0.08
CA LEU A 170 18.26 35.96 -0.89
C LEU A 170 19.54 36.17 -1.71
N CYS A 171 19.48 35.90 -3.01
CA CYS A 171 20.56 36.21 -3.95
C CYS A 171 20.43 37.68 -4.40
N THR A 172 21.14 38.58 -3.74
CA THR A 172 21.14 40.02 -4.06
C THR A 172 21.99 40.35 -5.30
N GLY A 173 21.42 40.19 -6.51
CA GLY A 173 22.06 40.56 -7.78
C GLY A 173 22.19 42.06 -8.05
N GLY A 174 22.27 42.88 -7.00
CA GLY A 174 22.19 44.35 -7.04
C GLY A 174 20.77 44.88 -7.28
N LEU A 175 20.66 46.21 -7.40
CA LEU A 175 19.43 47.04 -7.41
C LEU A 175 18.27 46.64 -8.36
N ARG A 176 18.41 45.61 -9.20
CA ARG A 176 17.39 45.21 -10.21
C ARG A 176 17.26 43.69 -10.43
N ALA A 177 17.91 42.86 -9.62
CA ALA A 177 17.92 41.41 -9.81
C ALA A 177 18.09 40.65 -8.48
N ALA A 178 17.24 40.95 -7.50
CA ALA A 178 17.06 40.07 -6.34
C ALA A 178 16.30 38.81 -6.78
N SER A 179 16.81 37.65 -6.37
CA SER A 179 16.13 36.37 -6.55
C SER A 179 16.13 35.60 -5.23
N LEU A 180 14.98 35.06 -4.85
CA LEU A 180 14.85 34.17 -3.70
C LEU A 180 15.21 32.75 -4.14
N LEU A 181 16.01 32.07 -3.32
CA LEU A 181 16.37 30.67 -3.48
C LEU A 181 15.90 29.90 -2.25
N ILE A 182 15.04 28.90 -2.44
CA ILE A 182 14.63 27.95 -1.40
C ILE A 182 15.24 26.60 -1.74
N ALA A 183 15.86 25.95 -0.76
CA ALA A 183 16.55 24.68 -0.89
C ALA A 183 15.95 23.63 0.06
N SER A 184 15.73 22.40 -0.42
CA SER A 184 15.31 21.31 0.45
C SER A 184 16.51 20.65 1.13
N ASN A 185 16.49 20.59 2.46
CA ASN A 185 17.52 19.92 3.24
C ASN A 185 17.36 18.38 3.20
N TYR A 186 16.12 17.89 3.03
CA TYR A 186 15.85 16.47 2.77
C TYR A 186 16.32 15.99 1.41
N TRP A 187 16.29 16.83 0.37
CA TRP A 187 16.72 16.49 -0.97
C TRP A 187 17.79 17.47 -1.47
N PRO A 188 19.05 17.31 -1.04
CA PRO A 188 20.15 18.14 -1.52
C PRO A 188 20.20 18.16 -3.05
N GLY A 189 20.10 19.36 -3.60
CA GLY A 189 19.97 19.60 -5.04
C GLY A 189 18.57 20.00 -5.51
N ALA A 190 17.53 19.88 -4.66
CA ALA A 190 16.21 20.45 -4.94
C ALA A 190 16.20 21.93 -4.58
N PHE A 191 15.90 22.76 -5.57
CA PHE A 191 15.87 24.21 -5.45
C PHE A 191 14.61 24.79 -6.08
N THR A 192 14.05 25.79 -5.41
CA THR A 192 13.01 26.66 -5.94
C THR A 192 13.59 28.06 -6.07
N ILE A 193 13.47 28.64 -7.26
CA ILE A 193 14.03 29.95 -7.59
C ILE A 193 12.86 30.87 -7.94
N ALA A 194 12.75 32.01 -7.27
CA ALA A 194 11.80 33.08 -7.59
C ALA A 194 12.53 34.38 -7.91
N SER A 195 11.99 35.21 -8.80
CA SER A 195 12.58 36.51 -9.12
C SER A 195 11.54 37.60 -9.35
N ASN A 196 11.77 38.77 -8.75
CA ASN A 196 10.94 39.96 -8.95
C ASN A 196 11.13 40.62 -10.33
N LYS A 197 12.07 40.12 -11.17
CA LYS A 197 12.35 40.72 -12.47
C LYS A 197 11.21 40.48 -13.47
N TYR A 198 10.58 41.55 -13.92
CA TYR A 198 9.80 41.54 -15.17
C TYR A 198 10.73 41.25 -16.35
N ASP A 199 10.67 40.03 -16.90
CA ASP A 199 11.37 39.69 -18.14
C ASP A 199 10.47 40.00 -19.34
N ILE A 200 10.48 41.28 -19.75
CA ILE A 200 9.61 41.91 -20.77
C ILE A 200 9.72 41.24 -22.17
N GLN A 201 10.62 40.27 -22.33
CA GLN A 201 10.94 39.62 -23.60
C GLN A 201 10.67 38.11 -23.61
N SER A 202 10.10 37.54 -22.54
CA SER A 202 9.65 36.15 -22.50
C SER A 202 8.16 36.05 -22.82
N TYR A 203 7.79 35.14 -23.72
CA TYR A 203 6.39 34.73 -23.95
C TYR A 203 5.83 33.87 -22.80
N MET A 204 6.59 33.68 -21.71
CA MET A 204 6.18 33.05 -20.45
C MET A 204 6.20 34.09 -19.30
N ALA A 205 5.67 35.30 -19.55
CA ALA A 205 5.82 36.46 -18.69
C ALA A 205 5.20 36.32 -17.28
N ASP A 206 4.28 35.37 -17.11
CA ASP A 206 3.42 35.28 -15.92
C ASP A 206 4.05 34.42 -14.81
N LYS A 207 4.85 33.40 -15.15
CA LYS A 207 5.46 32.49 -14.18
C LYS A 207 6.88 32.92 -13.80
N ARG A 208 7.01 33.56 -12.64
CA ARG A 208 8.26 34.13 -12.10
C ARG A 208 9.04 33.22 -11.15
N TRP A 209 8.68 31.94 -11.09
CA TRP A 209 9.27 30.96 -10.19
C TRP A 209 9.40 29.58 -10.84
N TRP A 210 10.41 28.80 -10.43
CA TRP A 210 10.73 27.49 -10.98
C TRP A 210 11.24 26.52 -9.92
N ASN A 211 10.79 25.28 -9.96
CA ASN A 211 11.40 24.15 -9.24
C ASN A 211 12.40 23.44 -10.15
N VAL A 212 13.56 23.10 -9.60
CA VAL A 212 14.60 22.33 -10.30
C VAL A 212 15.28 21.35 -9.35
N TYR A 213 15.59 20.15 -9.83
CA TYR A 213 16.41 19.18 -9.09
C TYR A 213 17.73 18.91 -9.82
N ILE A 214 18.85 19.16 -9.15
CA ILE A 214 20.22 18.91 -9.63
C ILE A 214 21.01 18.21 -8.50
N GLY A 215 21.00 16.88 -8.49
CA GLY A 215 21.68 16.11 -7.45
C GLY A 215 21.72 14.60 -7.70
N TRP A 216 22.19 13.86 -6.70
CA TRP A 216 22.48 12.42 -6.79
C TRP A 216 21.26 11.50 -6.56
N GLY A 217 20.06 12.05 -6.39
CA GLY A 217 18.83 11.31 -6.11
C GLY A 217 18.84 10.60 -4.75
N GLN A 218 19.59 11.10 -3.77
CA GLN A 218 19.67 10.54 -2.42
C GLN A 218 18.92 11.45 -1.44
N LYS A 219 17.97 10.89 -0.67
CA LYS A 219 17.34 11.61 0.44
C LYS A 219 18.35 11.73 1.60
N CYS A 220 18.63 12.95 2.02
CA CYS A 220 19.30 13.23 3.28
C CYS A 220 18.49 12.61 4.43
N LYS A 221 19.19 12.16 5.46
CA LYS A 221 18.57 11.65 6.69
C LYS A 221 19.47 12.02 7.87
N PRO A 222 18.90 12.20 9.07
CA PRO A 222 19.66 12.48 10.28
C PRO A 222 20.76 11.44 10.51
N ARG A 223 21.85 11.89 11.13
CA ARG A 223 23.09 11.13 11.29
C ARG A 223 22.93 9.83 12.07
N ASP A 224 21.95 9.80 12.98
CA ASP A 224 21.72 8.69 13.91
C ASP A 224 20.77 7.62 13.38
N GLU A 225 20.12 7.87 12.24
CA GLU A 225 19.46 6.82 11.47
C GLU A 225 20.51 5.86 10.90
N LYS A 226 20.77 4.78 11.67
CA LYS A 226 21.57 3.63 11.24
C LYS A 226 21.17 3.26 9.82
N ARG A 227 22.15 3.08 8.93
CA ARG A 227 21.88 2.59 7.57
C ARG A 227 21.13 1.28 7.67
N TYR A 228 19.81 1.30 7.42
CA TYR A 228 18.95 0.13 7.44
C TYR A 228 19.48 -0.88 6.42
N GLN A 229 20.31 -1.81 6.90
CA GLN A 229 20.48 -3.09 6.26
C GLN A 229 19.13 -3.76 6.43
N VAL A 230 18.44 -4.01 5.31
CA VAL A 230 17.20 -4.81 5.30
C VAL A 230 17.56 -6.13 5.96
N LEU A 231 17.07 -6.34 7.18
CA LEU A 231 17.27 -7.58 7.91
C LEU A 231 16.74 -8.73 7.05
N PRO A 232 17.30 -9.95 7.17
CA PRO A 232 16.65 -11.13 6.61
C PRO A 232 15.19 -11.18 7.08
N HIS A 233 14.30 -11.68 6.22
CA HIS A 233 12.94 -12.01 6.65
C HIS A 233 13.01 -12.90 7.90
N SER A 234 12.05 -12.74 8.82
CA SER A 234 11.84 -13.73 9.86
C SER A 234 11.70 -15.12 9.23
N VAL A 235 12.26 -16.12 9.89
CA VAL A 235 11.92 -17.51 9.56
C VAL A 235 10.45 -17.68 9.94
N ALA A 236 9.67 -18.33 9.08
CA ALA A 236 8.31 -18.68 9.45
C ALA A 236 8.35 -19.68 10.61
N ASP A 237 7.51 -19.48 11.60
CA ASP A 237 7.40 -20.41 12.73
C ASP A 237 6.96 -21.79 12.24
N GLU A 238 7.43 -22.83 12.92
CA GLU A 238 6.99 -24.20 12.63
C GLU A 238 5.52 -24.36 13.05
N PHE A 239 4.78 -25.19 12.32
CA PHE A 239 3.38 -25.46 12.66
C PHE A 239 3.31 -26.15 14.03
N GLU A 240 2.75 -25.47 15.03
CA GLU A 240 2.43 -26.06 16.31
C GLU A 240 1.32 -27.11 16.11
N ASP A 241 1.66 -28.40 16.25
CA ASP A 241 0.69 -29.48 16.07
C ASP A 241 -0.34 -29.47 17.22
N PRO A 242 -1.63 -29.15 16.97
CA PRO A 242 -2.64 -29.09 18.02
C PRO A 242 -2.95 -30.46 18.62
N TYR A 243 -2.52 -31.55 17.96
CA TYR A 243 -2.80 -32.92 18.34
C TYR A 243 -1.61 -33.61 19.05
N GLY A 244 -0.47 -32.91 19.19
CA GLY A 244 0.72 -33.40 19.89
C GLY A 244 1.49 -34.49 19.14
N GLU A 245 2.46 -35.13 19.80
CA GLU A 245 3.16 -36.29 19.23
C GLU A 245 2.15 -37.42 18.98
N LEU A 246 1.95 -37.78 17.70
CA LEU A 246 1.11 -38.89 17.27
C LEU A 246 1.55 -40.19 17.96
N GLN A 247 0.81 -40.60 18.98
CA GLN A 247 1.04 -41.89 19.64
C GLN A 247 0.46 -43.01 18.77
N GLU A 248 1.29 -44.03 18.51
CA GLU A 248 0.87 -45.28 17.91
C GLU A 248 -0.20 -45.92 18.82
N ALA A 249 -1.39 -46.13 18.28
CA ALA A 249 -2.45 -46.82 19.01
C ALA A 249 -1.99 -48.24 19.33
N VAL A 250 -2.18 -48.66 20.58
CA VAL A 250 -1.86 -50.04 20.99
C VAL A 250 -2.77 -50.99 20.23
N ASP A 251 -2.20 -52.00 19.58
CA ASP A 251 -2.96 -53.07 18.93
C ASP A 251 -3.97 -53.68 19.93
N PRO A 252 -5.25 -53.79 19.58
CA PRO A 252 -6.25 -54.35 20.48
C PRO A 252 -5.91 -55.79 20.84
N THR A 253 -6.20 -56.18 22.08
CA THR A 253 -5.97 -57.56 22.52
C THR A 253 -6.95 -58.51 21.81
N PRO A 254 -6.62 -59.82 21.68
CA PRO A 254 -7.51 -60.79 21.04
C PRO A 254 -8.89 -60.90 21.72
N GLU A 255 -8.97 -60.63 23.03
CA GLU A 255 -10.22 -60.64 23.80
C GLU A 255 -11.10 -59.43 23.41
N GLU A 256 -10.51 -58.23 23.34
CA GLU A 256 -11.21 -57.01 22.87
C GLU A 256 -11.64 -57.11 21.40
N GLU A 257 -10.88 -57.80 20.54
CA GLU A 257 -11.28 -58.05 19.15
C GLU A 257 -12.48 -59.03 19.07
N GLU A 258 -12.56 -60.05 19.92
CA GLU A 258 -13.71 -60.95 20.02
C GLU A 258 -14.95 -60.25 20.60
N GLU A 259 -14.79 -59.39 21.61
CA GLU A 259 -15.87 -58.55 22.15
C GLU A 259 -16.39 -57.56 21.09
N TRP A 260 -15.51 -56.87 20.38
CA TRP A 260 -15.88 -55.95 19.29
C TRP A 260 -16.62 -56.68 18.16
N LYS A 261 -16.14 -57.87 17.76
CA LYS A 261 -16.81 -58.74 16.77
C LYS A 261 -18.19 -59.18 17.25
N THR A 262 -18.33 -59.51 18.53
CA THR A 262 -19.60 -59.96 19.12
C THR A 262 -20.60 -58.81 19.17
N ALA A 263 -20.21 -57.64 19.68
CA ALA A 263 -21.07 -56.46 19.73
C ALA A 263 -21.50 -55.97 18.32
N HIS A 264 -20.62 -56.01 17.32
CA HIS A 264 -20.98 -55.67 15.93
C HIS A 264 -21.81 -56.77 15.25
N ALA A 265 -21.71 -58.02 15.68
CA ALA A 265 -22.58 -59.11 15.21
C ALA A 265 -23.97 -59.03 15.85
N GLU A 266 -24.08 -58.64 17.12
CA GLU A 266 -25.36 -58.36 17.79
C GLU A 266 -26.04 -57.16 17.14
N MET A 267 -25.35 -56.02 16.96
CA MET A 267 -25.92 -54.82 16.31
C MET A 267 -26.39 -55.10 14.86
N ARG A 268 -25.60 -55.85 14.08
CA ARG A 268 -25.98 -56.32 12.73
C ARG A 268 -27.14 -57.34 12.77
N GLY A 269 -27.27 -58.11 13.84
CA GLY A 269 -28.38 -59.02 14.07
C GLY A 269 -29.68 -58.28 14.39
N GLU A 270 -29.61 -57.27 15.26
CA GLU A 270 -30.72 -56.38 15.62
C GLU A 270 -31.22 -55.56 14.41
N ASP A 271 -30.31 -55.03 13.58
CA ASP A 271 -30.64 -54.39 12.30
C ASP A 271 -31.40 -55.34 11.35
N ALA A 272 -31.01 -56.63 11.33
CA ALA A 272 -31.65 -57.65 10.51
C ALA A 272 -33.02 -58.10 11.06
N GLU A 273 -33.18 -58.18 12.38
CA GLU A 273 -34.47 -58.50 13.02
C GLU A 273 -35.47 -57.34 12.90
N THR A 274 -35.02 -56.09 12.98
CA THR A 274 -35.88 -54.92 12.72
C THR A 274 -36.30 -54.82 11.25
N SER A 275 -35.39 -55.07 10.31
CA SER A 275 -35.68 -55.12 8.87
C SER A 275 -36.65 -56.25 8.46
N ALA A 276 -36.69 -57.36 9.21
CA ALA A 276 -37.56 -58.49 8.93
C ALA A 276 -39.04 -58.29 9.35
N ASN A 277 -39.37 -57.22 10.10
CA ASN A 277 -40.71 -56.98 10.64
C ASN A 277 -41.53 -55.92 9.87
N GLU A 278 -40.95 -55.25 8.88
CA GLU A 278 -41.63 -54.24 8.03
C GLU A 278 -41.87 -54.75 6.59
N GLY A 279 -42.21 -56.05 6.46
CA GLY A 279 -42.18 -56.79 5.20
C GLY A 279 -43.51 -57.27 4.60
N GLU A 280 -44.67 -56.67 4.92
CA GLU A 280 -45.95 -56.97 4.26
C GLU A 280 -46.79 -55.72 3.95
N THR A 281 -46.66 -55.18 2.74
CA THR A 281 -47.81 -54.75 1.90
C THR A 281 -47.35 -54.45 0.47
N GLU A 282 -47.89 -55.18 -0.49
CA GLU A 282 -47.80 -54.89 -1.93
C GLU A 282 -48.74 -53.72 -2.29
N GLU A 283 -48.48 -53.00 -3.39
CA GLU A 283 -49.41 -52.90 -4.54
C GLU A 283 -48.75 -52.26 -5.78
N GLU A 284 -49.24 -52.63 -6.96
CA GLU A 284 -48.70 -52.30 -8.30
C GLU A 284 -49.21 -50.97 -8.90
N SER A 285 -48.46 -50.40 -9.85
CA SER A 285 -48.92 -49.78 -11.13
C SER A 285 -47.70 -49.13 -11.84
N GLU A 286 -47.25 -49.52 -13.05
CA GLU A 286 -47.85 -49.30 -14.40
C GLU A 286 -48.27 -47.82 -14.61
N GLU A 287 -47.97 -47.04 -15.67
CA GLU A 287 -47.34 -47.13 -17.01
C GLU A 287 -46.60 -45.75 -17.23
N LEU A 288 -45.85 -45.38 -18.28
CA LEU A 288 -45.54 -45.90 -19.63
C LEU A 288 -44.17 -45.32 -20.11
N GLU A 289 -43.86 -45.40 -21.40
CA GLU A 289 -42.64 -44.90 -22.07
C GLU A 289 -42.85 -43.62 -22.93
N SER A 290 -41.72 -43.09 -23.42
CA SER A 290 -41.53 -42.45 -24.74
C SER A 290 -41.70 -40.92 -24.90
N SER A 291 -40.58 -40.24 -25.17
CA SER A 291 -40.36 -39.65 -26.51
C SER A 291 -38.85 -39.51 -26.80
N GLU A 292 -38.46 -39.81 -28.03
CA GLU A 292 -37.13 -39.58 -28.59
C GLU A 292 -36.96 -38.10 -28.95
N GLU A 293 -35.73 -37.57 -28.94
CA GLU A 293 -35.32 -36.53 -29.89
C GLU A 293 -33.81 -36.59 -30.16
N GLU A 294 -33.46 -37.13 -31.34
CA GLU A 294 -32.17 -36.86 -32.00
C GLU A 294 -32.16 -35.42 -32.55
N ASN A 295 -31.01 -34.76 -32.56
CA ASN A 295 -30.48 -33.86 -33.62
C ASN A 295 -29.13 -33.30 -33.13
N GLU A 296 -28.03 -33.69 -33.79
CA GLU A 296 -27.25 -32.87 -34.75
C GLU A 296 -26.32 -31.82 -34.12
#